data_AF-A0A401NHW6-F1
#
_entry.id   AF-A0A401NHW6-F1
#
_cell.length_a   1.000
_cell.length_b   1.000
_cell.length_c   1.000
_cell.angle_alpha   90.00
_cell.angle_beta   90.00
_cell.angle_gamma   90.00
#
_symmetry.space_group_name_H-M   'P 1'
#
loop_
_entity.id
_entity.type
_entity.pdbx_description
1 polymer ?
#
loop_
_entity_poly.entity_id
_entity_poly.type
_entity_poly.pdbx_seq_one_letter_code
_entity_poly.pdbx_strand_id
1 'polypeptide(L)'
;RYTDSRCVLFRKPLLESGTLGTKGNVQVIVPCLTESYGSSGDPPENSFPICTLTNFPNAIQHTLQWARDEFEGLFKQPAVNVNKYFEEPSFIDHTMMLQQGQALEILEGVYKSLDTNKPKSWFDCVAWARRHWQTQYTNSIRQLLHNFPSDQVTPSGALFWSGPKRCPHPLEFDPDNALHMDYVVAAANLYADNYFIPGCQDRAAIQQILQSIDVPPFTPKSGVTIHTSDAEMEAAESSPTRDKDDKRLVELKEILSSRQIFTRIKMEPIDFEKDNDTNFHMDFIVAASNLRAENYNIPAADRHKSKRIAGRIIPAIATTTAAIVGLVCLELYKVVQGHRPKRAFRNGFINLAVPLFAFSEPLPPAPQKFRGKEWTIWDRFDVQGIKPDGKEMTLAEFLGYFKKEHDLEVIFVVCEAWLVYAAHMRQEVQEERLPQRLSEIVATLSEKKIEEHVKALEFEIDCDTEEGEEDVDLPKVYYRIR
;
A
#
# COMPACT_ATOMS: atom_id res chain seq x y z
N ARG A 1 5.83 15.37 -0.50
CA ARG A 1 5.53 15.20 -1.95
C ARG A 1 4.30 15.98 -2.42
N TYR A 2 3.07 15.71 -1.92
CA TYR A 2 1.88 16.50 -2.32
C TYR A 2 2.05 18.01 -2.08
N THR A 3 2.47 18.42 -0.88
CA THR A 3 2.70 19.84 -0.57
C THR A 3 3.78 20.46 -1.46
N ASP A 4 4.84 19.70 -1.76
CA ASP A 4 5.93 20.13 -2.65
C ASP A 4 5.41 20.44 -4.06
N SER A 5 4.61 19.54 -4.66
CA SER A 5 4.05 19.78 -6.00
C SER A 5 3.15 21.01 -6.04
N ARG A 6 2.35 21.25 -4.99
CA ARG A 6 1.55 22.49 -4.86
C ARG A 6 2.43 23.74 -4.71
N CYS A 7 3.51 23.66 -3.92
CA CYS A 7 4.46 24.78 -3.78
C CYS A 7 5.17 25.11 -5.09
N VAL A 8 5.58 24.09 -5.85
CA VAL A 8 6.15 24.25 -7.20
C VAL A 8 5.13 24.94 -8.12
N LEU A 9 3.92 24.39 -8.19
CA LEU A 9 2.84 24.94 -8.99
C LEU A 9 2.57 26.41 -8.68
N PHE A 10 2.42 26.77 -7.41
CA PHE A 10 2.10 28.14 -6.99
C PHE A 10 3.34 29.03 -6.79
N ARG A 11 4.54 28.53 -7.13
CA ARG A 11 5.83 29.20 -6.93
C ARG A 11 5.95 29.77 -5.51
N LYS A 12 5.69 28.94 -4.51
CA LYS A 12 5.79 29.27 -3.09
C LYS A 12 7.00 28.59 -2.45
N PRO A 13 7.77 29.31 -1.61
CA PRO A 13 8.80 28.68 -0.80
C PRO A 13 8.21 27.59 0.10
N LEU A 14 8.99 26.53 0.33
CA LEU A 14 8.68 25.45 1.24
C LEU A 14 9.88 25.20 2.17
N LEU A 15 9.61 25.09 3.47
CA LEU A 15 10.60 24.68 4.46
C LEU A 15 10.20 23.29 4.94
N GLU A 16 10.99 22.30 4.54
CA GLU A 16 10.74 20.89 4.81
C GLU A 16 11.67 20.39 5.91
N SER A 17 11.18 19.46 6.75
CA SER A 17 11.98 18.93 7.83
C SER A 17 11.47 17.58 8.33
N GLY A 18 12.40 16.69 8.70
CA GLY A 18 12.09 15.35 9.19
C GLY A 18 12.90 14.97 10.42
N THR A 19 12.39 14.02 11.21
CA THR A 19 13.07 13.45 12.39
C THR A 19 12.91 11.93 12.45
N LEU A 20 13.97 11.24 12.88
CA LEU A 20 13.97 9.81 13.18
C LEU A 20 14.88 9.54 14.38
N GLY A 21 14.29 9.45 15.58
CA GLY A 21 15.01 9.34 16.84
C GLY A 21 15.97 10.52 17.06
N THR A 22 17.27 10.25 17.11
CA THR A 22 18.31 11.29 17.27
C THR A 22 18.72 11.96 15.95
N LYS A 23 18.22 11.47 14.81
CA LYS A 23 18.53 11.99 13.48
C LYS A 23 17.47 13.00 13.05
N GLY A 24 17.85 14.00 12.28
CA GLY A 24 16.91 14.90 11.63
C GLY A 24 17.52 15.65 10.46
N ASN A 25 16.66 16.20 9.62
CA ASN A 25 17.06 16.99 8.46
C ASN A 25 16.16 18.22 8.26
N VAL A 26 16.72 19.23 7.59
CA VAL A 26 16.03 20.43 7.11
C VAL A 26 16.38 20.62 5.64
N GLN A 27 15.39 20.85 4.81
CA GLN A 27 15.58 21.22 3.41
C GLN A 27 14.80 22.51 3.11
N VAL A 28 15.47 23.45 2.47
CA VAL A 28 14.86 24.73 2.06
C VAL A 28 14.67 24.76 0.56
N ILE A 29 13.43 24.95 0.14
CA ILE A 29 13.00 24.99 -1.25
C ILE A 29 12.57 26.42 -1.57
N VAL A 30 13.27 27.05 -2.51
CA VAL A 30 13.05 28.45 -2.92
C VAL A 30 12.73 28.51 -4.42
N PRO A 31 11.59 29.12 -4.80
CA PRO A 31 11.17 29.20 -6.19
C PRO A 31 12.24 29.80 -7.11
N CYS A 32 12.43 29.16 -8.27
CA CYS A 32 13.38 29.56 -9.30
C CYS A 32 14.86 29.59 -8.83
N LEU A 33 15.18 28.97 -7.70
CA LEU A 33 16.53 29.01 -7.12
C LEU A 33 17.07 27.63 -6.75
N THR A 34 16.24 26.76 -6.18
CA THR A 34 16.65 25.42 -5.72
C THR A 34 15.87 24.32 -6.43
N GLU A 35 16.32 23.08 -6.33
CA GLU A 35 15.46 21.93 -6.60
C GLU A 35 14.26 21.88 -5.63
N SER A 36 13.29 21.00 -5.91
CA SER A 36 12.16 20.73 -5.03
C SER A 36 12.40 19.46 -4.21
N TYR A 37 11.56 19.21 -3.20
CA TYR A 37 11.66 17.99 -2.39
C TYR A 37 11.46 16.72 -3.24
N GLY A 38 10.58 16.78 -4.25
CA GLY A 38 10.32 15.68 -5.17
C GLY A 38 11.45 15.40 -6.17
N SER A 39 12.46 16.26 -6.30
CA SER A 39 13.58 16.07 -7.22
C SER A 39 14.57 14.98 -6.76
N SER A 40 14.58 14.67 -5.46
CA SER A 40 15.41 13.62 -4.88
C SER A 40 14.60 12.37 -4.53
N GLY A 41 15.15 11.20 -4.87
CA GLY A 41 14.61 9.91 -4.45
C GLY A 41 15.16 9.49 -3.08
N ASP A 42 14.30 9.45 -2.07
CA ASP A 42 14.63 8.74 -0.83
C ASP A 42 14.63 7.21 -1.08
N PRO A 43 15.49 6.44 -0.38
CA PRO A 43 15.44 4.98 -0.44
C PRO A 43 14.02 4.49 -0.13
N PRO A 44 13.46 3.57 -0.94
CA PRO A 44 12.15 3.02 -0.65
C PRO A 44 12.17 2.29 0.70
N GLU A 45 11.02 2.21 1.35
CA GLU A 45 10.88 1.35 2.53
C GLU A 45 11.23 -0.10 2.14
N ASN A 46 12.01 -0.77 2.98
CA ASN A 46 12.32 -2.18 2.77
C ASN A 46 11.04 -3.01 2.94
N SER A 47 10.47 -3.49 1.84
CA SER A 47 9.46 -4.54 1.86
C SER A 47 10.13 -5.92 1.95
N PHE A 48 9.51 -6.84 2.68
CA PHE A 48 9.97 -8.22 2.72
C PHE A 48 9.38 -9.00 1.54
N PRO A 49 10.14 -9.89 0.88
CA PRO A 49 9.60 -10.76 -0.15
C PRO A 49 8.43 -11.60 0.38
N ILE A 50 7.38 -11.79 -0.41
CA ILE A 50 6.14 -12.48 0.00
C ILE A 50 6.47 -13.93 0.38
N CYS A 51 7.30 -14.63 -0.38
CA CYS A 51 7.73 -16.00 -0.06
C CYS A 51 8.47 -16.09 1.28
N THR A 52 9.18 -15.03 1.67
CA THR A 52 9.86 -14.96 2.97
C THR A 52 8.86 -14.81 4.12
N LEU A 53 7.80 -14.03 3.93
CA LEU A 53 6.72 -13.90 4.93
C LEU A 53 5.91 -15.19 5.03
N THR A 54 5.50 -15.76 3.90
CA THR A 54 4.57 -16.89 3.81
C THR A 54 5.20 -18.24 4.13
N ASN A 55 6.45 -18.50 3.75
CA ASN A 55 7.04 -19.85 3.84
C ASN A 55 8.44 -19.90 4.48
N PHE A 56 9.26 -18.86 4.35
CA PHE A 56 10.67 -18.93 4.76
C PHE A 56 11.12 -17.78 5.68
N PRO A 57 10.45 -17.53 6.81
CA PRO A 57 10.90 -16.51 7.75
C PRO A 57 12.23 -16.92 8.39
N ASN A 58 13.09 -15.93 8.66
CA ASN A 58 14.37 -16.15 9.32
C ASN A 58 14.69 -15.10 10.40
N ALA A 59 13.85 -14.07 10.52
CA ALA A 59 13.98 -13.01 11.49
C ALA A 59 12.59 -12.67 12.06
N ILE A 60 12.57 -12.14 13.29
CA ILE A 60 11.33 -11.82 13.99
C ILE A 60 10.50 -10.75 13.27
N GLN A 61 11.13 -9.89 12.47
CA GLN A 61 10.45 -8.91 11.64
C GLN A 61 9.55 -9.58 10.60
N HIS A 62 9.96 -10.72 10.04
CA HIS A 62 9.18 -11.46 9.05
C HIS A 62 7.93 -12.07 9.70
N THR A 63 8.07 -12.68 10.87
CA THR A 63 6.93 -13.28 11.59
C THR A 63 5.99 -12.22 12.15
N LEU A 64 6.48 -11.03 12.52
CA LEU A 64 5.65 -9.90 12.96
C LEU A 64 4.87 -9.25 11.80
N GLN A 65 5.48 -9.10 10.63
CA GLN A 65 4.77 -8.64 9.44
C GLN A 65 3.70 -9.66 9.04
N TRP A 66 4.06 -10.96 8.98
CA TRP A 66 3.08 -12.03 8.75
C TRP A 66 1.93 -12.00 9.76
N ALA A 67 2.20 -11.85 11.05
CA ALA A 67 1.15 -11.81 12.08
C ALA A 67 0.25 -10.57 11.95
N ARG A 68 0.78 -9.45 11.45
CA ARG A 68 -0.01 -8.24 11.15
C ARG A 68 -0.91 -8.44 9.94
N ASP A 69 -0.44 -9.15 8.93
CA ASP A 69 -1.21 -9.51 7.73
C ASP A 69 -2.30 -10.53 8.08
N GLU A 70 -1.99 -11.54 8.90
CA GLU A 70 -2.96 -12.48 9.46
C GLU A 70 -4.05 -11.77 10.26
N PHE A 71 -3.69 -10.79 11.10
CA PHE A 71 -4.68 -10.01 11.85
C PHE A 71 -5.68 -9.32 10.91
N GLU A 72 -5.18 -8.66 9.85
CA GLU A 72 -6.03 -7.97 8.88
C GLU A 72 -6.91 -8.97 8.10
N GLY A 73 -6.30 -10.09 7.67
CA GLY A 73 -6.94 -11.14 6.87
C GLY A 73 -7.98 -11.97 7.62
N LEU A 74 -7.86 -12.09 8.95
CA LEU A 74 -8.81 -12.84 9.78
C LEU A 74 -9.93 -11.93 10.32
N PHE A 75 -9.59 -10.73 10.79
CA PHE A 75 -10.51 -9.92 11.60
C PHE A 75 -11.04 -8.65 10.93
N LYS A 76 -10.51 -8.26 9.77
CA LYS A 76 -11.00 -7.08 9.04
C LYS A 76 -11.52 -7.39 7.66
N GLN A 77 -10.68 -7.97 6.79
CA GLN A 77 -11.04 -8.18 5.38
C GLN A 77 -12.32 -9.03 5.22
N PRO A 78 -12.50 -10.16 5.95
CA PRO A 78 -13.73 -10.94 5.82
C PRO A 78 -14.97 -10.16 6.24
N ALA A 79 -14.91 -9.38 7.32
CA ALA A 79 -16.02 -8.56 7.79
C ALA A 79 -16.37 -7.45 6.80
N VAL A 80 -15.37 -6.75 6.23
CA VAL A 80 -15.58 -5.75 5.17
C VAL A 80 -16.25 -6.40 3.95
N ASN A 81 -15.74 -7.53 3.49
CA ASN A 81 -16.25 -8.22 2.31
C ASN A 81 -17.68 -8.74 2.52
N VAL A 82 -18.01 -9.27 3.70
CA VAL A 82 -19.37 -9.69 4.04
C VAL A 82 -20.33 -8.50 4.08
N ASN A 83 -19.92 -7.37 4.67
CA ASN A 83 -20.75 -6.18 4.72
C ASN A 83 -21.01 -5.63 3.31
N LYS A 84 -19.97 -5.47 2.49
CA LYS A 84 -20.09 -5.07 1.07
C LYS A 84 -20.94 -6.04 0.27
N TYR A 85 -20.78 -7.35 0.50
CA TYR A 85 -21.62 -8.35 -0.13
C TYR A 85 -23.10 -8.09 0.14
N PHE A 86 -23.53 -7.71 1.34
CA PHE A 86 -24.94 -7.40 1.61
C PHE A 86 -25.39 -5.98 1.22
N GLU A 87 -24.47 -5.02 1.17
CA GLU A 87 -24.75 -3.60 0.88
C GLU A 87 -24.77 -3.30 -0.63
N GLU A 88 -23.88 -3.92 -1.39
CA GLU A 88 -23.67 -3.66 -2.81
C GLU A 88 -24.20 -4.82 -3.68
N PRO A 89 -25.25 -4.61 -4.51
CA PRO A 89 -25.75 -5.65 -5.41
C PRO A 89 -24.71 -6.14 -6.42
N SER A 90 -23.84 -5.24 -6.90
CA SER A 90 -22.80 -5.51 -7.91
C SER A 90 -21.50 -6.10 -7.32
N PHE A 91 -21.43 -6.34 -6.01
CA PHE A 91 -20.21 -6.82 -5.35
C PHE A 91 -19.61 -8.08 -6.01
N ILE A 92 -20.46 -9.07 -6.31
CA ILE A 92 -20.02 -10.32 -6.93
C ILE A 92 -19.45 -10.03 -8.32
N ASP A 93 -20.16 -9.28 -9.15
CA ASP A 93 -19.72 -8.97 -10.51
C ASP A 93 -18.43 -8.16 -10.53
N HIS A 94 -18.29 -7.17 -9.65
CA HIS A 94 -17.03 -6.42 -9.47
C HIS A 94 -15.89 -7.33 -9.02
N THR A 95 -16.14 -8.25 -8.08
CA THR A 95 -15.13 -9.21 -7.60
C THR A 95 -14.69 -10.16 -8.71
N MET A 96 -15.60 -10.54 -9.62
CA MET A 96 -15.29 -11.39 -10.78
C MET A 96 -14.44 -10.69 -11.85
N MET A 97 -14.34 -9.35 -11.83
CA MET A 97 -13.44 -8.60 -12.71
C MET A 97 -12.00 -8.55 -12.19
N LEU A 98 -11.77 -8.98 -10.95
CA LEU A 98 -10.43 -9.08 -10.38
C LEU A 98 -9.68 -10.30 -10.95
N GLN A 99 -8.38 -10.37 -10.65
CA GLN A 99 -7.60 -11.57 -10.94
C GLN A 99 -8.21 -12.80 -10.26
N GLN A 100 -8.20 -13.96 -10.94
CA GLN A 100 -8.92 -15.16 -10.50
C GLN A 100 -8.58 -15.59 -9.06
N GLY A 101 -7.30 -15.61 -8.70
CA GLY A 101 -6.85 -15.99 -7.35
C GLY A 101 -7.41 -15.07 -6.26
N GLN A 102 -7.38 -13.76 -6.50
CA GLN A 102 -7.93 -12.76 -5.60
C GLN A 102 -9.45 -12.88 -5.48
N ALA A 103 -10.15 -13.09 -6.60
CA ALA A 103 -11.59 -13.28 -6.61
C ALA A 103 -12.01 -14.52 -5.81
N LEU A 104 -11.27 -15.63 -5.98
CA LEU A 104 -11.51 -16.87 -5.25
C LEU A 104 -11.33 -16.68 -3.74
N GLU A 105 -10.25 -16.01 -3.33
CA GLU A 105 -9.98 -15.73 -1.91
C GLU A 105 -11.11 -14.91 -1.27
N ILE A 106 -11.56 -13.84 -1.95
CA ILE A 106 -12.64 -12.97 -1.45
C ILE A 106 -13.95 -13.74 -1.33
N LEU A 107 -14.38 -14.44 -2.37
CA LEU A 107 -15.66 -15.15 -2.38
C LEU A 107 -15.66 -16.35 -1.41
N GLU A 108 -14.57 -17.10 -1.33
CA GLU A 108 -14.42 -18.20 -0.38
C GLU A 108 -14.42 -17.67 1.07
N GLY A 109 -13.79 -16.51 1.31
CA GLY A 109 -13.83 -15.82 2.61
C GLY A 109 -15.24 -15.40 3.01
N VAL A 110 -16.02 -14.83 2.09
CA VAL A 110 -17.43 -14.47 2.32
C VAL A 110 -18.26 -15.72 2.61
N TYR A 111 -18.15 -16.76 1.78
CA TYR A 111 -18.90 -18.01 1.98
C TYR A 111 -18.59 -18.65 3.34
N LYS A 112 -17.31 -18.78 3.69
CA LYS A 112 -16.90 -19.33 4.99
C LYS A 112 -17.44 -18.52 6.16
N SER A 113 -17.42 -17.19 6.05
CA SER A 113 -17.88 -16.29 7.11
C SER A 113 -19.40 -16.34 7.33
N LEU A 114 -20.17 -16.73 6.31
CA LEU A 114 -21.63 -16.82 6.36
C LEU A 114 -22.16 -18.22 6.70
N ASP A 115 -21.40 -19.26 6.39
CA ASP A 115 -21.85 -20.66 6.49
C ASP A 115 -20.92 -21.49 7.38
N THR A 116 -19.79 -21.96 6.85
CA THR A 116 -18.98 -23.02 7.49
C THR A 116 -18.28 -22.59 8.77
N ASN A 117 -17.85 -21.33 8.87
CA ASN A 117 -17.13 -20.80 10.04
C ASN A 117 -17.97 -19.86 10.90
N LYS A 118 -19.23 -19.58 10.53
CA LYS A 118 -20.07 -18.64 11.29
C LYS A 118 -20.29 -19.12 12.73
N PRO A 119 -19.76 -18.43 13.76
CA PRO A 119 -19.94 -18.85 15.15
C PRO A 119 -21.37 -18.57 15.62
N LYS A 120 -21.90 -19.45 16.47
CA LYS A 120 -23.22 -19.26 17.13
C LYS A 120 -23.08 -18.98 18.62
N SER A 121 -21.91 -19.26 19.19
CA SER A 121 -21.63 -19.19 20.62
C SER A 121 -20.14 -18.91 20.87
N TRP A 122 -19.81 -18.53 22.11
CA TRP A 122 -18.42 -18.40 22.56
C TRP A 122 -17.63 -19.70 22.37
N PHE A 123 -18.28 -20.87 22.57
CA PHE A 123 -17.65 -22.17 22.32
C PHE A 123 -17.15 -22.28 20.87
N ASP A 124 -17.95 -21.82 19.89
CA ASP A 124 -17.57 -21.87 18.48
C ASP A 124 -16.38 -20.96 18.18
N CYS A 125 -16.28 -19.80 18.85
CA CYS A 125 -15.14 -18.89 18.72
C CYS A 125 -13.84 -19.54 19.25
N VAL A 126 -13.90 -20.21 20.41
CA VAL A 126 -12.75 -20.96 20.95
C VAL A 126 -12.39 -22.14 20.06
N ALA A 127 -13.38 -22.87 19.52
CA ALA A 127 -13.17 -23.97 18.60
C ALA A 127 -12.53 -23.52 17.29
N TRP A 128 -12.97 -22.37 16.75
CA TRP A 128 -12.36 -21.74 15.59
C TRP A 128 -10.89 -21.38 15.86
N ALA A 129 -10.60 -20.69 16.96
CA ALA A 129 -9.23 -20.29 17.32
C ALA A 129 -8.30 -21.50 17.48
N ARG A 130 -8.78 -22.58 18.13
CA ARG A 130 -8.00 -23.83 18.30
C ARG A 130 -7.72 -24.54 16.98
N ARG A 131 -8.70 -24.60 16.07
CA ARG A 131 -8.53 -25.21 14.73
C ARG A 131 -7.66 -24.34 13.82
N HIS A 132 -7.76 -23.02 13.93
CA HIS A 132 -6.89 -22.11 13.21
C HIS A 132 -5.44 -22.23 13.69
N TRP A 133 -5.20 -22.31 15.01
CA TRP A 133 -3.89 -22.63 15.58
C TRP A 133 -3.33 -23.92 14.99
N GLN A 134 -4.14 -24.99 14.96
CA GLN A 134 -3.74 -26.29 14.37
C GLN A 134 -3.31 -26.14 12.91
N THR A 135 -4.07 -25.34 12.17
CA THR A 135 -3.86 -25.16 10.75
C THR A 135 -2.54 -24.44 10.50
N GLN A 136 -2.30 -23.32 11.19
CA GLN A 136 -1.13 -22.47 10.95
C GLN A 136 0.17 -23.08 11.47
N TYR A 137 0.20 -23.54 12.73
CA TYR A 137 1.45 -23.91 13.40
C TYR A 137 1.78 -25.41 13.34
N THR A 138 0.86 -26.23 12.84
CA THR A 138 1.07 -27.68 12.68
C THR A 138 0.82 -28.14 11.24
N ASN A 139 -0.38 -27.93 10.70
CA ASN A 139 -0.78 -28.54 9.43
C ASN A 139 -0.02 -27.92 8.24
N SER A 140 0.02 -26.60 8.15
CA SER A 140 0.76 -25.88 7.11
C SER A 140 2.25 -26.22 7.15
N ILE A 141 2.82 -26.39 8.35
CA ILE A 141 4.23 -26.79 8.53
C ILE A 141 4.45 -28.25 8.07
N ARG A 142 3.55 -29.17 8.40
CA ARG A 142 3.61 -30.55 7.90
C ARG A 142 3.47 -30.61 6.38
N GLN A 143 2.62 -29.78 5.79
CA GLN A 143 2.52 -29.66 4.33
C GLN A 143 3.83 -29.13 3.73
N LEU A 144 4.40 -28.09 4.32
CA LEU A 144 5.67 -27.51 3.86
C LEU A 144 6.82 -28.53 3.92
N LEU A 145 6.91 -29.32 4.99
CA LEU A 145 7.92 -30.38 5.13
C LEU A 145 7.66 -31.60 4.23
N HIS A 146 6.40 -31.85 3.85
CA HIS A 146 6.07 -32.87 2.85
C HIS A 146 6.55 -32.45 1.46
N ASN A 147 6.38 -31.17 1.13
CA ASN A 147 6.85 -30.57 -0.11
C ASN A 147 8.37 -30.45 -0.16
N PHE A 148 8.97 -30.06 0.96
CA PHE A 148 10.41 -29.89 1.10
C PHE A 148 10.96 -30.65 2.32
N PRO A 149 11.31 -31.94 2.15
CA PRO A 149 11.89 -32.74 3.23
C PRO A 149 13.11 -32.08 3.87
N SER A 150 13.33 -32.35 5.16
CA SER A 150 14.40 -31.72 5.94
C SER A 150 15.81 -31.97 5.40
N ASP A 151 15.99 -33.09 4.71
CA ASP A 151 17.23 -33.56 4.10
C ASP A 151 17.30 -33.28 2.58
N GLN A 152 16.33 -32.56 2.02
CA GLN A 152 16.31 -32.26 0.60
C GLN A 152 17.54 -31.48 0.16
N VAL A 153 18.11 -31.89 -0.98
CA VAL A 153 19.21 -31.21 -1.66
C VAL A 153 18.73 -30.49 -2.91
N THR A 154 19.32 -29.32 -3.18
CA THR A 154 19.11 -28.57 -4.42
C THR A 154 19.87 -29.23 -5.58
N PRO A 155 19.59 -28.86 -6.85
CA PRO A 155 20.35 -29.36 -8.00
C PRO A 155 21.86 -29.09 -7.94
N SER A 156 22.28 -28.06 -7.17
CA SER A 156 23.68 -27.73 -6.91
C SER A 156 24.34 -28.59 -5.82
N GLY A 157 23.61 -29.53 -5.20
CA GLY A 157 24.11 -30.41 -4.14
C GLY A 157 24.14 -29.78 -2.74
N ALA A 158 23.64 -28.56 -2.57
CA ALA A 158 23.51 -27.92 -1.26
C ALA A 158 22.19 -28.34 -0.57
N LEU A 159 22.12 -28.27 0.76
CA LEU A 159 20.86 -28.49 1.49
C LEU A 159 19.86 -27.37 1.16
N PHE A 160 18.62 -27.73 0.86
CA PHE A 160 17.52 -26.79 0.62
C PHE A 160 17.29 -25.88 1.83
N TRP A 161 17.28 -26.46 3.03
CA TRP A 161 17.17 -25.76 4.31
C TRP A 161 18.53 -25.25 4.79
N SER A 162 19.06 -24.25 4.11
CA SER A 162 20.33 -23.61 4.48
C SER A 162 20.27 -22.07 4.30
N GLY A 163 21.20 -21.37 4.95
CA GLY A 163 21.31 -19.91 4.89
C GLY A 163 20.02 -19.21 5.36
N PRO A 164 19.32 -18.47 4.48
CA PRO A 164 18.10 -17.74 4.85
C PRO A 164 16.87 -18.64 5.05
N LYS A 165 16.92 -19.93 4.67
CA LYS A 165 15.81 -20.88 4.82
C LYS A 165 16.03 -21.74 6.06
N ARG A 166 15.30 -21.44 7.14
CA ARG A 166 15.37 -22.22 8.39
C ARG A 166 14.38 -23.37 8.30
N CYS A 167 14.83 -24.60 8.57
CA CYS A 167 13.96 -25.77 8.57
C CYS A 167 12.92 -25.64 9.70
N PRO A 168 11.62 -25.66 9.41
CA PRO A 168 10.61 -25.56 10.44
C PRO A 168 10.35 -26.91 11.11
N HIS A 169 9.65 -26.88 12.24
CA HIS A 169 9.09 -28.06 12.88
C HIS A 169 7.64 -27.78 13.32
N PRO A 170 6.73 -28.76 13.20
CA PRO A 170 5.34 -28.58 13.59
C PRO A 170 5.20 -28.51 15.12
N LEU A 171 4.39 -27.58 15.63
CA LEU A 171 4.12 -27.51 17.07
C LEU A 171 2.99 -28.47 17.48
N GLU A 172 3.01 -28.87 18.74
CA GLU A 172 1.91 -29.58 19.40
C GLU A 172 1.18 -28.63 20.35
N PHE A 173 -0.16 -28.62 20.28
CA PHE A 173 -0.93 -27.72 21.12
C PHE A 173 -0.88 -28.19 22.57
N ASP A 174 -0.65 -27.25 23.46
CA ASP A 174 -0.56 -27.47 24.89
C ASP A 174 -1.35 -26.36 25.60
N PRO A 175 -2.47 -26.67 26.28
CA PRO A 175 -3.26 -25.68 26.99
C PRO A 175 -2.59 -25.15 28.27
N ASP A 176 -1.52 -25.79 28.76
CA ASP A 176 -0.75 -25.30 29.90
C ASP A 176 0.40 -24.36 29.47
N ASN A 177 0.71 -24.32 28.17
CA ASN A 177 1.66 -23.38 27.60
C ASN A 177 1.02 -21.99 27.49
N ALA A 178 1.61 -21.01 28.19
CA ALA A 178 1.12 -19.63 28.24
C ALA A 178 0.99 -18.99 26.85
N LEU A 179 1.95 -19.20 25.94
CA LEU A 179 1.95 -18.63 24.60
C LEU A 179 0.83 -19.22 23.72
N HIS A 180 0.60 -20.53 23.84
CA HIS A 180 -0.49 -21.21 23.13
C HIS A 180 -1.85 -20.68 23.59
N MET A 181 -2.00 -20.50 24.90
CA MET A 181 -3.22 -19.94 25.48
C MET A 181 -3.40 -18.46 25.14
N ASP A 182 -2.33 -17.64 25.12
CA ASP A 182 -2.39 -16.24 24.72
C ASP A 182 -2.97 -16.09 23.31
N TYR A 183 -2.55 -16.97 22.39
CA TYR A 183 -3.10 -17.00 21.04
C TYR A 183 -4.58 -17.31 21.01
N VAL A 184 -5.01 -18.38 21.70
CA VAL A 184 -6.43 -18.80 21.70
C VAL A 184 -7.30 -17.73 22.32
N VAL A 185 -6.89 -17.14 23.46
CA VAL A 185 -7.63 -16.07 24.13
C VAL A 185 -7.80 -14.88 23.20
N ALA A 186 -6.72 -14.37 22.61
CA ALA A 186 -6.79 -13.20 21.73
C ALA A 186 -7.59 -13.49 20.46
N ALA A 187 -7.30 -14.60 19.77
CA ALA A 187 -7.96 -14.97 18.52
C ALA A 187 -9.46 -15.21 18.72
N ALA A 188 -9.88 -15.90 19.80
CA ALA A 188 -11.28 -16.17 20.05
C ALA A 188 -12.07 -14.91 20.42
N ASN A 189 -11.50 -13.99 21.21
CA ASN A 189 -12.15 -12.73 21.54
C ASN A 189 -12.30 -11.83 20.30
N LEU A 190 -11.26 -11.68 19.48
CA LEU A 190 -11.35 -10.92 18.22
C LEU A 190 -12.38 -11.52 17.26
N TYR A 191 -12.41 -12.86 17.15
CA TYR A 191 -13.42 -13.52 16.33
C TYR A 191 -14.84 -13.36 16.90
N ALA A 192 -15.00 -13.36 18.21
CA ALA A 192 -16.28 -13.08 18.86
C ALA A 192 -16.74 -11.64 18.59
N ASP A 193 -15.83 -10.66 18.66
CA ASP A 193 -16.11 -9.26 18.37
C ASP A 193 -16.61 -9.06 16.92
N ASN A 194 -16.01 -9.74 15.93
CA ASN A 194 -16.48 -9.68 14.53
C ASN A 194 -17.97 -10.04 14.37
N TYR A 195 -18.49 -10.93 15.22
CA TYR A 195 -19.86 -11.44 15.17
C TYR A 195 -20.75 -10.93 16.32
N PHE A 196 -20.27 -9.98 17.12
CA PHE A 196 -20.98 -9.44 18.29
C PHE A 196 -21.34 -10.49 19.35
N ILE A 197 -20.48 -11.48 19.55
CA ILE A 197 -20.62 -12.51 20.57
C ILE A 197 -19.85 -12.07 21.82
N PRO A 198 -20.43 -12.17 23.04
CA PRO A 198 -19.70 -11.87 24.27
C PRO A 198 -18.49 -12.79 24.45
N GLY A 199 -17.30 -12.17 24.53
CA GLY A 199 -16.04 -12.86 24.78
C GLY A 199 -15.81 -13.25 26.24
N CYS A 200 -14.76 -14.04 26.49
CA CYS A 200 -14.32 -14.43 27.83
C CYS A 200 -12.79 -14.38 27.94
N GLN A 201 -12.29 -13.96 29.10
CA GLN A 201 -10.85 -13.89 29.40
C GLN A 201 -10.41 -14.92 30.44
N ASP A 202 -11.34 -15.67 31.04
CA ASP A 202 -11.03 -16.70 32.03
C ASP A 202 -10.34 -17.89 31.35
N ARG A 203 -9.02 -17.99 31.55
CA ARG A 203 -8.19 -19.05 31.00
C ARG A 203 -8.63 -20.44 31.46
N ALA A 204 -9.08 -20.58 32.70
CA ALA A 204 -9.50 -21.89 33.22
C ALA A 204 -10.79 -22.36 32.52
N ALA A 205 -11.75 -21.45 32.32
CA ALA A 205 -12.96 -21.75 31.56
C ALA A 205 -12.66 -22.08 30.09
N ILE A 206 -11.74 -21.35 29.45
CA ILE A 206 -11.33 -21.62 28.07
C ILE A 206 -10.61 -22.97 27.97
N GLN A 207 -9.75 -23.31 28.94
CA GLN A 207 -9.06 -24.60 29.00
C GLN A 207 -10.05 -25.77 29.09
N GLN A 208 -11.14 -25.64 29.87
CA GLN A 208 -12.20 -26.65 29.91
C GLN A 208 -12.89 -26.82 28.56
N ILE A 209 -13.16 -25.73 27.84
CA ILE A 209 -13.73 -25.79 26.48
C ILE A 209 -12.78 -26.53 25.54
N LEU A 210 -11.48 -26.22 25.59
CA LEU A 210 -10.45 -26.82 24.74
C LEU A 210 -10.36 -28.35 24.86
N GLN A 211 -10.68 -28.92 26.03
CA GLN A 211 -10.68 -30.38 26.24
C GLN A 211 -11.76 -31.12 25.44
N SER A 212 -12.83 -30.42 25.05
CA SER A 212 -13.97 -30.99 24.30
C SER A 212 -13.94 -30.69 22.80
N ILE A 213 -12.97 -29.92 22.34
CA ILE A 213 -12.84 -29.55 20.92
C ILE A 213 -12.14 -30.68 20.16
N ASP A 214 -12.86 -31.29 19.23
CA ASP A 214 -12.28 -32.21 18.26
C ASP A 214 -11.47 -31.44 17.20
N VAL A 215 -10.25 -31.94 16.98
CA VAL A 215 -9.30 -31.38 16.01
C VAL A 215 -9.08 -32.42 14.92
N PRO A 216 -9.56 -32.18 13.68
CA PRO A 216 -9.45 -33.14 12.60
C PRO A 216 -8.00 -33.54 12.32
N PRO A 217 -7.71 -34.82 12.06
CA PRO A 217 -6.38 -35.25 11.66
C PRO A 217 -6.00 -34.63 10.31
N PHE A 218 -4.73 -34.31 10.16
CA PHE A 218 -4.19 -33.72 8.93
C PHE A 218 -3.25 -34.69 8.22
N THR A 219 -3.53 -34.91 6.93
CA THR A 219 -2.66 -35.66 6.01
C THR A 219 -2.20 -34.71 4.89
N PRO A 220 -0.88 -34.51 4.69
CA PRO A 220 -0.36 -33.70 3.61
C PRO A 220 -0.86 -34.19 2.24
N LYS A 221 -1.17 -33.26 1.34
CA LYS A 221 -1.64 -33.56 -0.01
C LYS A 221 -0.48 -33.51 -1.00
N SER A 222 -0.38 -34.51 -1.87
CA SER A 222 0.56 -34.48 -3.00
C SER A 222 0.01 -33.57 -4.12
N GLY A 223 0.87 -32.75 -4.72
CA GLY A 223 0.50 -31.82 -5.78
C GLY A 223 0.10 -30.41 -5.33
N VAL A 224 0.31 -30.05 -4.06
CA VAL A 224 0.29 -28.65 -3.60
C VAL A 224 1.56 -27.97 -4.08
N THR A 225 1.48 -26.87 -4.81
CA THR A 225 2.65 -26.09 -5.23
C THR A 225 2.97 -25.04 -4.18
N ILE A 226 4.22 -24.97 -3.74
CA ILE A 226 4.73 -23.93 -2.84
C ILE A 226 5.88 -23.23 -3.56
N HIS A 227 5.72 -21.94 -3.83
CA HIS A 227 6.74 -21.13 -4.51
C HIS A 227 7.91 -20.83 -3.57
N THR A 228 9.13 -20.91 -4.09
CA THR A 228 10.36 -20.70 -3.31
C THR A 228 10.93 -19.30 -3.47
N SER A 229 10.42 -18.52 -4.42
CA SER A 229 10.75 -17.12 -4.65
C SER A 229 9.55 -16.35 -5.24
N ASP A 230 9.54 -15.03 -5.05
CA ASP A 230 8.45 -14.18 -5.55
C ASP A 230 8.38 -14.22 -7.08
N ALA A 231 9.52 -14.32 -7.77
CA ALA A 231 9.56 -14.48 -9.23
C ALA A 231 8.85 -15.77 -9.71
N GLU A 232 8.97 -16.88 -8.97
CA GLU A 232 8.24 -18.11 -9.29
C GLU A 232 6.73 -17.97 -9.07
N MET A 233 6.33 -17.19 -8.07
CA MET A 233 4.94 -16.92 -7.75
C MET A 233 4.30 -16.03 -8.82
N GLU A 234 4.94 -14.93 -9.18
CA GLU A 234 4.50 -14.02 -10.25
C GLU A 234 4.41 -14.74 -11.61
N ALA A 235 5.41 -15.57 -11.94
CA ALA A 235 5.38 -16.38 -13.15
C ALA A 235 4.19 -17.35 -13.16
N ALA A 236 3.85 -17.95 -12.03
CA ALA A 236 2.72 -18.85 -11.90
C ALA A 236 1.36 -18.13 -11.94
N GLU A 237 1.28 -16.89 -11.47
CA GLU A 237 0.08 -16.04 -11.56
C GLU A 237 -0.21 -15.60 -13.00
N SER A 238 0.82 -15.51 -13.85
CA SER A 238 0.67 -15.21 -15.28
C SER A 238 0.28 -16.40 -16.16
N SER A 239 0.18 -17.62 -15.59
CA SER A 239 -0.06 -18.85 -16.36
C SER A 239 -1.56 -19.20 -16.47
N PRO A 240 -2.08 -19.54 -17.66
CA PRO A 240 -3.51 -19.78 -17.90
C PRO A 240 -4.03 -21.16 -17.42
N THR A 241 -3.25 -21.96 -16.70
CA THR A 241 -3.61 -23.35 -16.36
C THR A 241 -4.11 -23.50 -14.93
N ARG A 242 -5.38 -23.12 -14.66
CA ARG A 242 -6.05 -23.38 -13.37
C ARG A 242 -7.52 -23.83 -13.50
N ASP A 243 -7.77 -24.88 -14.27
CA ASP A 243 -9.10 -25.52 -14.47
C ASP A 243 -9.89 -25.86 -13.16
N LYS A 244 -9.21 -26.01 -12.02
CA LYS A 244 -9.86 -26.33 -10.73
C LYS A 244 -10.34 -25.09 -9.98
N ASP A 245 -9.55 -24.02 -10.00
CA ASP A 245 -9.90 -22.75 -9.34
C ASP A 245 -11.10 -22.13 -10.08
N ASP A 246 -11.14 -22.25 -11.40
CA ASP A 246 -12.28 -21.84 -12.23
C ASP A 246 -13.59 -22.52 -11.81
N LYS A 247 -13.57 -23.84 -11.56
CA LYS A 247 -14.77 -24.58 -11.15
C LYS A 247 -15.29 -24.13 -9.79
N ARG A 248 -14.38 -23.96 -8.81
CA ARG A 248 -14.78 -23.53 -7.47
C ARG A 248 -15.28 -22.08 -7.48
N LEU A 249 -14.66 -21.22 -8.29
CA LEU A 249 -15.09 -19.83 -8.43
C LEU A 249 -16.51 -19.72 -8.99
N VAL A 250 -16.82 -20.51 -10.02
CA VAL A 250 -18.17 -20.60 -10.59
C VAL A 250 -19.18 -21.13 -9.57
N GLU A 251 -18.83 -22.19 -8.83
CA GLU A 251 -19.69 -22.75 -7.76
C GLU A 251 -19.99 -21.70 -6.68
N LEU A 252 -18.97 -20.99 -6.18
CA LEU A 252 -19.13 -19.93 -5.19
C LEU A 252 -20.01 -18.80 -5.72
N LYS A 253 -19.86 -18.41 -7.00
CA LYS A 253 -20.70 -17.40 -7.63
C LYS A 253 -22.16 -17.83 -7.61
N GLU A 254 -22.47 -19.06 -7.98
CA GLU A 254 -23.85 -19.58 -8.01
C GLU A 254 -24.47 -19.61 -6.60
N ILE A 255 -23.72 -20.14 -5.62
CA ILE A 255 -24.13 -20.20 -4.22
C ILE A 255 -24.37 -18.79 -3.66
N LEU A 256 -23.42 -17.88 -3.83
CA LEU A 256 -23.47 -16.52 -3.26
C LEU A 256 -24.44 -15.61 -4.00
N SER A 257 -24.79 -15.89 -5.25
CA SER A 257 -25.85 -15.16 -5.96
C SER A 257 -27.23 -15.41 -5.34
N SER A 258 -27.41 -16.54 -4.67
CA SER A 258 -28.64 -16.93 -3.97
C SER A 258 -28.72 -16.30 -2.57
N ARG A 259 -28.61 -14.97 -2.49
CA ARG A 259 -28.48 -14.19 -1.24
C ARG A 259 -29.53 -14.51 -0.16
N GLN A 260 -30.72 -14.95 -0.56
CA GLN A 260 -31.83 -15.27 0.34
C GLN A 260 -31.58 -16.50 1.24
N ILE A 261 -30.63 -17.36 0.86
CA ILE A 261 -30.26 -18.55 1.64
C ILE A 261 -29.46 -18.13 2.88
N PHE A 262 -28.70 -17.04 2.79
CA PHE A 262 -27.87 -16.55 3.89
C PHE A 262 -28.67 -15.61 4.80
N THR A 263 -28.60 -15.87 6.10
CA THR A 263 -29.11 -14.90 7.08
C THR A 263 -28.30 -13.62 6.96
N ARG A 264 -28.97 -12.50 6.66
CA ARG A 264 -28.33 -11.19 6.61
C ARG A 264 -27.73 -10.87 7.97
N ILE A 265 -26.43 -10.67 8.00
CA ILE A 265 -25.67 -10.23 9.18
C ILE A 265 -24.89 -8.97 8.82
N LYS A 266 -24.58 -8.18 9.84
CA LYS A 266 -23.52 -7.19 9.79
C LYS A 266 -22.39 -7.73 10.66
N MET A 267 -21.17 -7.73 10.14
CA MET A 267 -19.97 -8.05 10.91
C MET A 267 -19.26 -6.76 11.32
N GLU A 268 -18.52 -6.78 12.42
CA GLU A 268 -17.68 -5.65 12.85
C GLU A 268 -16.26 -5.83 12.30
N PRO A 269 -15.79 -5.02 11.34
CA PRO A 269 -14.40 -5.05 10.92
C PRO A 269 -13.50 -4.46 12.01
N ILE A 270 -12.44 -5.18 12.37
CA ILE A 270 -11.54 -4.72 13.43
C ILE A 270 -10.38 -3.93 12.82
N ASP A 271 -10.37 -2.61 13.02
CA ASP A 271 -9.25 -1.76 12.67
C ASP A 271 -8.12 -1.87 13.70
N PHE A 272 -6.91 -2.16 13.23
CA PHE A 272 -5.75 -2.33 14.08
C PHE A 272 -5.38 -1.05 14.83
N GLU A 273 -5.68 -1.03 16.12
CA GLU A 273 -5.17 -0.08 17.10
C GLU A 273 -4.04 -0.70 17.94
N LYS A 274 -2.85 -0.07 17.90
CA LYS A 274 -1.62 -0.52 18.60
C LYS A 274 -1.50 0.06 20.01
N ASP A 275 -2.19 1.17 20.29
CA ASP A 275 -2.05 1.97 21.52
C ASP A 275 -3.14 1.70 22.57
N ASN A 276 -4.00 0.70 22.31
CA ASN A 276 -4.96 0.18 23.28
C ASN A 276 -4.55 -1.23 23.71
N ASP A 277 -4.20 -1.39 24.99
CA ASP A 277 -3.74 -2.68 25.54
C ASP A 277 -4.89 -3.61 25.97
N THR A 278 -6.15 -3.22 25.82
CA THR A 278 -7.31 -4.02 26.26
C THR A 278 -8.13 -4.61 25.11
N ASN A 279 -7.72 -4.39 23.85
CA ASN A 279 -8.47 -4.81 22.66
C ASN A 279 -7.97 -6.12 22.03
N PHE A 280 -6.99 -6.80 22.64
CA PHE A 280 -6.36 -8.03 22.15
C PHE A 280 -5.57 -7.93 20.83
N HIS A 281 -5.44 -6.76 20.21
CA HIS A 281 -4.77 -6.64 18.91
C HIS A 281 -3.29 -7.01 19.02
N MET A 282 -2.59 -6.36 19.95
CA MET A 282 -1.18 -6.65 20.19
C MET A 282 -0.97 -8.02 20.84
N ASP A 283 -1.93 -8.50 21.65
CA ASP A 283 -1.89 -9.83 22.23
C ASP A 283 -1.90 -10.91 21.14
N PHE A 284 -2.79 -10.79 20.15
CA PHE A 284 -2.83 -11.67 18.99
C PHE A 284 -1.54 -11.60 18.19
N ILE A 285 -1.09 -10.40 17.81
CA ILE A 285 0.11 -10.25 16.96
C ILE A 285 1.35 -10.84 17.64
N VAL A 286 1.54 -10.60 18.94
CA VAL A 286 2.67 -11.13 19.70
C VAL A 286 2.59 -12.65 19.76
N ALA A 287 1.44 -13.20 20.14
CA ALA A 287 1.27 -14.64 20.27
C ALA A 287 1.45 -15.34 18.92
N ALA A 288 0.79 -14.83 17.87
CA ALA A 288 0.86 -15.38 16.52
C ALA A 288 2.28 -15.36 15.95
N SER A 289 2.98 -14.22 16.12
CA SER A 289 4.36 -14.08 15.66
C SER A 289 5.32 -14.99 16.40
N ASN A 290 5.21 -15.08 17.74
CA ASN A 290 6.11 -15.88 18.55
C ASN A 290 5.89 -17.39 18.36
N LEU A 291 4.65 -17.85 18.13
CA LEU A 291 4.37 -19.23 17.74
C LEU A 291 5.04 -19.58 16.40
N ARG A 292 4.90 -18.70 15.41
CA ARG A 292 5.59 -18.87 14.12
C ARG A 292 7.11 -18.77 14.28
N ALA A 293 7.61 -17.92 15.17
CA ALA A 293 9.03 -17.84 15.47
C ALA A 293 9.53 -19.19 16.03
N GLU A 294 8.77 -19.81 16.92
CA GLU A 294 9.07 -21.14 17.46
C GLU A 294 9.16 -22.22 16.37
N ASN A 295 8.19 -22.27 15.44
CA ASN A 295 8.22 -23.19 14.30
C ASN A 295 9.57 -23.14 13.55
N TYR A 296 10.14 -21.95 13.36
CA TYR A 296 11.37 -21.75 12.59
C TYR A 296 12.61 -21.53 13.48
N ASN A 297 12.52 -21.81 14.79
CA ASN A 297 13.58 -21.61 15.79
C ASN A 297 14.10 -20.16 15.91
N ILE A 298 13.29 -19.16 15.55
CA ILE A 298 13.64 -17.74 15.57
C ILE A 298 13.48 -17.21 17.02
N PRO A 299 14.41 -16.40 17.53
CA PRO A 299 14.26 -15.79 18.85
C PRO A 299 13.00 -14.92 18.94
N ALA A 300 12.15 -15.21 19.92
CA ALA A 300 10.91 -14.48 20.18
C ALA A 300 11.15 -12.99 20.51
N ALA A 301 10.11 -12.17 20.34
CA ALA A 301 10.11 -10.78 20.78
C ALA A 301 9.06 -10.54 21.87
N ASP A 302 9.41 -9.68 22.82
CA ASP A 302 8.46 -9.14 23.79
C ASP A 302 7.42 -8.22 23.14
N ARG A 303 6.36 -7.90 23.90
CA ARG A 303 5.27 -7.01 23.45
C ARG A 303 5.78 -5.66 22.96
N HIS A 304 6.78 -5.06 23.63
CA HIS A 304 7.27 -3.73 23.31
C HIS A 304 8.01 -3.71 21.96
N LYS A 305 8.92 -4.65 21.74
CA LYS A 305 9.62 -4.84 20.46
C LYS A 305 8.64 -5.17 19.34
N SER A 306 7.67 -6.05 19.61
CA SER A 306 6.62 -6.42 18.66
C SER A 306 5.75 -5.23 18.28
N LYS A 307 5.29 -4.44 19.25
CA LYS A 307 4.49 -3.22 19.05
C LYS A 307 5.24 -2.20 18.20
N ARG A 308 6.54 -2.00 18.45
CA ARG A 308 7.37 -1.10 17.64
C ARG A 308 7.41 -1.49 16.17
N ILE A 309 7.60 -2.79 15.89
CA ILE A 309 7.76 -3.30 14.53
C ILE A 309 6.40 -3.38 13.83
N ALA A 310 5.41 -4.10 14.41
CA ALA A 310 4.09 -4.30 13.80
C ALA A 310 3.28 -3.00 13.69
N GLY A 311 3.46 -2.08 14.64
CA GLY A 311 2.84 -0.76 14.63
C GLY A 311 3.58 0.28 13.78
N ARG A 312 4.68 -0.11 13.11
CA ARG A 312 5.57 0.79 12.34
C ARG A 312 5.88 2.08 13.09
N ILE A 313 6.19 1.95 14.39
CA ILE A 313 6.40 3.11 15.26
C ILE A 313 7.70 3.81 14.86
N ILE A 314 7.56 5.04 14.35
CA ILE A 314 8.68 5.93 14.06
C ILE A 314 9.16 6.52 15.40
N PRO A 315 10.39 6.20 15.85
CA PRO A 315 10.92 6.76 17.09
C PRO A 315 11.06 8.27 16.97
N ALA A 316 10.61 8.99 17.99
CA ALA A 316 10.70 10.45 18.06
C ALA A 316 11.07 10.88 19.49
N ILE A 317 11.81 11.99 19.59
CA ILE A 317 12.20 12.59 20.88
C ILE A 317 12.20 14.11 20.75
N ALA A 318 11.70 14.79 21.80
CA ALA A 318 11.51 16.24 21.80
C ALA A 318 12.80 17.03 21.55
N THR A 319 13.96 16.49 21.94
CA THR A 319 15.27 17.15 21.74
C THR A 319 15.61 17.33 20.26
N THR A 320 15.46 16.27 19.45
CA THR A 320 15.69 16.33 18.00
C THR A 320 14.66 17.23 17.33
N THR A 321 13.37 17.12 17.71
CA THR A 321 12.30 17.96 17.17
C THR A 321 12.59 19.45 17.42
N ALA A 322 12.95 19.83 18.65
CA ALA A 322 13.26 21.21 18.99
C ALA A 322 14.48 21.73 18.21
N ALA A 323 15.54 20.92 18.08
CA ALA A 323 16.73 21.28 17.31
C ALA A 323 16.42 21.53 15.84
N ILE A 324 15.65 20.64 15.20
CA ILE A 324 15.26 20.75 13.79
C ILE A 324 14.35 21.95 13.54
N VAL A 325 13.33 22.16 14.38
CA VAL A 325 12.44 23.34 14.27
C VAL A 325 13.23 24.63 14.42
N GLY A 326 14.21 24.68 15.33
CA GLY A 326 15.12 25.82 15.45
C GLY A 326 15.87 26.13 14.14
N LEU A 327 16.42 25.11 13.47
CA LEU A 327 17.09 25.26 12.19
C LEU A 327 16.14 25.69 11.05
N VAL A 328 14.91 25.16 11.02
CA VAL A 328 13.86 25.60 10.08
C VAL A 328 13.58 27.09 10.23
N CYS A 329 13.42 27.58 11.47
CA CYS A 329 13.17 29.00 11.72
C CYS A 329 14.32 29.92 11.30
N LEU A 330 15.57 29.44 11.33
CA LEU A 330 16.71 30.19 10.81
C LEU A 330 16.65 30.37 9.29
N GLU A 331 16.22 29.35 8.55
CA GLU A 331 16.00 29.47 7.10
C GLU A 331 14.76 30.33 6.78
N LEU A 332 13.73 30.28 7.64
CA LEU A 332 12.55 31.16 7.52
C LEU A 332 12.92 32.64 7.50
N TYR A 333 13.85 33.09 8.36
CA TYR A 333 14.33 34.48 8.34
C TYR A 333 14.86 34.89 6.96
N LYS A 334 15.59 34.00 6.30
CA LYS A 334 16.18 34.26 4.98
C LYS A 334 15.12 34.37 3.90
N VAL A 335 14.11 33.49 3.96
CA VAL A 335 12.96 33.50 3.04
C VAL A 335 12.17 34.80 3.19
N VAL A 336 11.80 35.21 4.41
CA VAL A 336 10.99 36.43 4.62
C VAL A 336 11.77 37.72 4.32
N GLN A 337 13.10 37.70 4.48
CA GLN A 337 13.99 38.79 4.07
C GLN A 337 14.24 38.81 2.55
N GLY A 338 13.70 37.86 1.79
CA GLY A 338 13.82 37.84 0.33
C GLY A 338 15.22 37.51 -0.17
N HIS A 339 16.01 36.73 0.58
CA HIS A 339 17.33 36.30 0.11
C HIS A 339 17.22 35.57 -1.23
N ARG A 340 18.16 35.85 -2.12
CA ARG A 340 18.27 35.26 -3.47
C ARG A 340 19.56 34.49 -3.72
N PRO A 341 20.72 34.87 -3.17
CA PRO A 341 21.91 34.06 -3.35
C PRO A 341 21.72 32.68 -2.72
N LYS A 342 21.85 31.61 -3.50
CA LYS A 342 21.76 30.21 -3.04
C LYS A 342 22.65 29.94 -1.82
N ARG A 343 23.86 30.52 -1.84
CA ARG A 343 24.84 30.49 -0.73
C ARG A 343 24.34 31.02 0.61
N ALA A 344 23.22 31.74 0.65
CA ALA A 344 22.61 32.18 1.90
C ALA A 344 21.90 31.03 2.63
N PHE A 345 21.38 30.06 1.88
CA PHE A 345 20.54 28.98 2.39
C PHE A 345 21.37 27.76 2.81
N ARG A 346 20.86 26.99 3.76
CA ARG A 346 21.48 25.73 4.20
C ARG A 346 20.43 24.64 4.35
N ASN A 347 20.68 23.50 3.73
CA ASN A 347 20.08 22.24 4.15
C ASN A 347 20.87 21.74 5.37
N GLY A 348 20.17 21.25 6.38
CA GLY A 348 20.76 20.78 7.64
C GLY A 348 20.56 19.27 7.82
N PHE A 349 21.57 18.59 8.33
CA PHE A 349 21.52 17.16 8.67
C PHE A 349 22.18 16.97 10.04
N ILE A 350 21.44 16.43 10.99
CA ILE A 350 21.92 16.24 12.36
C ILE A 350 21.77 14.79 12.82
N ASN A 351 22.67 14.35 13.70
CA ASN A 351 22.51 13.15 14.49
C ASN A 351 23.04 13.38 15.90
N LEU A 352 22.14 13.59 16.86
CA LEU A 352 22.47 13.92 18.25
C LEU A 352 23.09 12.75 19.03
N ALA A 353 23.02 11.51 18.50
CA ALA A 353 23.69 10.36 19.11
C ALA A 353 25.21 10.36 18.90
N VAL A 354 25.69 10.96 17.80
CA VAL A 354 27.12 11.07 17.44
C VAL A 354 27.52 12.55 17.32
N PRO A 355 26.88 13.42 18.12
CA PRO A 355 26.74 14.88 17.91
C PRO A 355 27.14 15.44 16.54
N LEU A 356 26.61 14.87 15.45
CA LEU A 356 26.92 15.28 14.09
C LEU A 356 26.01 16.43 13.68
N PHE A 357 26.59 17.50 13.15
CA PHE A 357 25.89 18.61 12.52
C PHE A 357 26.56 18.91 11.18
N ALA A 358 25.83 18.70 10.09
CA ALA A 358 26.31 18.96 8.74
C ALA A 358 25.34 19.88 8.03
N PHE A 359 25.90 20.84 7.28
CA PHE A 359 25.13 21.77 6.49
C PHE A 359 25.67 21.80 5.07
N SER A 360 24.77 21.79 4.09
CA SER A 360 25.11 21.93 2.68
C SER A 360 24.31 23.04 2.03
N GLU A 361 24.82 23.61 0.95
CA GLU A 361 23.99 24.47 0.11
C GLU A 361 22.91 23.62 -0.59
N PRO A 362 21.70 24.15 -0.77
CA PRO A 362 20.70 23.51 -1.63
C PRO A 362 21.24 23.33 -3.05
N LEU A 363 20.80 22.28 -3.74
CA LEU A 363 21.10 22.11 -5.15
C LEU A 363 20.24 23.05 -6.00
N PRO A 364 20.77 23.55 -7.13
CA PRO A 364 19.95 24.29 -8.09
C PRO A 364 18.96 23.33 -8.78
N PRO A 365 17.85 23.83 -9.34
CA PRO A 365 16.98 23.00 -10.15
C PRO A 365 17.74 22.54 -11.39
N ALA A 366 17.55 21.27 -11.78
CA ALA A 366 18.17 20.73 -13.00
C ALA A 366 17.58 21.43 -14.24
N PRO A 367 18.42 21.98 -15.13
CA PRO A 367 17.94 22.55 -16.37
C PRO A 367 17.59 21.45 -17.38
N GLN A 368 16.47 21.62 -18.06
CA GLN A 368 16.03 20.83 -19.21
C GLN A 368 16.10 21.71 -20.45
N LYS A 369 16.62 21.19 -21.56
CA LYS A 369 16.77 21.96 -22.80
C LYS A 369 15.89 21.34 -23.88
N PHE A 370 15.11 22.18 -24.53
CA PHE A 370 14.27 21.78 -25.66
C PHE A 370 14.24 22.90 -26.70
N ARG A 371 14.62 22.60 -27.95
CA ARG A 371 14.67 23.56 -29.07
C ARG A 371 15.37 24.89 -28.72
N GLY A 372 16.52 24.80 -28.05
CA GLY A 372 17.32 25.97 -27.65
C GLY A 372 16.74 26.81 -26.49
N LYS A 373 15.57 26.46 -25.96
CA LYS A 373 15.02 27.02 -24.72
C LYS A 373 15.44 26.15 -23.54
N GLU A 374 15.66 26.79 -22.40
CA GLU A 374 16.02 26.13 -21.15
C GLU A 374 14.91 26.32 -20.13
N TRP A 375 14.52 25.22 -19.48
CA TRP A 375 13.45 25.14 -18.50
C TRP A 375 13.96 24.50 -17.22
N THR A 376 13.22 24.71 -16.15
CA THR A 376 13.42 24.07 -14.86
C THR A 376 12.07 23.63 -14.32
N ILE A 377 12.08 22.88 -13.20
CA ILE A 377 10.87 22.51 -12.47
C ILE A 377 9.97 23.70 -12.06
N TRP A 378 10.49 24.93 -12.07
CA TRP A 378 9.74 26.15 -11.70
C TRP A 378 9.06 26.85 -12.88
N ASP A 379 9.42 26.42 -14.09
CA ASP A 379 8.83 26.91 -15.33
C ASP A 379 7.50 26.21 -15.59
N ARG A 380 6.59 26.95 -16.21
CA ARG A 380 5.26 26.48 -16.59
C ARG A 380 4.70 27.39 -17.67
N PHE A 381 3.78 26.88 -18.47
CA PHE A 381 3.02 27.70 -19.40
C PHE A 381 1.79 28.27 -18.69
N ASP A 382 1.76 29.58 -18.44
CA ASP A 382 0.57 30.28 -17.95
C ASP A 382 -0.35 30.60 -19.13
N VAL A 383 -1.44 29.84 -19.29
CA VAL A 383 -2.39 30.01 -20.39
C VAL A 383 -3.71 30.56 -19.87
N GLN A 384 -4.14 31.69 -20.43
CA GLN A 384 -5.45 32.26 -20.14
C GLN A 384 -6.50 31.58 -21.02
N GLY A 385 -7.26 30.65 -20.43
CA GLY A 385 -8.24 29.85 -21.17
C GLY A 385 -9.49 30.61 -21.59
N ILE A 386 -9.85 31.69 -20.88
CA ILE A 386 -10.94 32.57 -21.29
C ILE A 386 -10.43 33.68 -22.19
N LYS A 387 -10.91 33.68 -23.43
CA LYS A 387 -10.58 34.68 -24.45
C LYS A 387 -11.22 36.04 -24.13
N PRO A 388 -10.76 37.13 -24.77
CA PRO A 388 -11.34 38.47 -24.57
C PRO A 388 -12.84 38.59 -24.88
N ASP A 389 -13.40 37.69 -25.69
CA ASP A 389 -14.83 37.61 -26.00
C ASP A 389 -15.66 36.89 -24.92
N GLY A 390 -15.03 36.47 -23.82
CA GLY A 390 -15.64 35.76 -22.71
C GLY A 390 -15.86 34.26 -22.95
N LYS A 391 -15.46 33.73 -24.12
CA LYS A 391 -15.55 32.31 -24.43
C LYS A 391 -14.25 31.60 -24.05
N GLU A 392 -14.37 30.35 -23.64
CA GLU A 392 -13.21 29.50 -23.43
C GLU A 392 -12.55 29.13 -24.77
N MET A 393 -11.23 28.94 -24.76
CA MET A 393 -10.47 28.42 -25.88
C MET A 393 -10.92 27.00 -26.25
N THR A 394 -10.97 26.73 -27.54
CA THR A 394 -11.15 25.37 -28.06
C THR A 394 -9.82 24.61 -28.08
N LEU A 395 -9.87 23.29 -28.22
CA LEU A 395 -8.67 22.48 -28.39
C LEU A 395 -7.84 22.92 -29.60
N ALA A 396 -8.48 23.23 -30.73
CA ALA A 396 -7.78 23.75 -31.92
C ALA A 396 -7.05 25.08 -31.65
N GLU A 397 -7.67 25.99 -30.89
CA GLU A 397 -7.05 27.27 -30.51
C GLU A 397 -5.88 27.05 -29.53
N PHE A 398 -6.00 26.07 -28.63
CA PHE A 398 -4.93 25.70 -27.70
C PHE A 398 -3.71 25.13 -28.43
N LEU A 399 -3.90 24.20 -29.36
CA LEU A 399 -2.81 23.66 -30.18
C LEU A 399 -2.18 24.77 -31.05
N GLY A 400 -3.01 25.64 -31.64
CA GLY A 400 -2.56 26.80 -32.41
C GLY A 400 -1.76 27.81 -31.58
N TYR A 401 -2.12 28.02 -30.30
CA TYR A 401 -1.39 28.89 -29.38
C TYR A 401 0.05 28.41 -29.17
N PHE A 402 0.24 27.11 -28.90
CA PHE A 402 1.59 26.55 -28.70
C PHE A 402 2.44 26.62 -29.98
N LYS A 403 1.83 26.32 -31.14
CA LYS A 403 2.53 26.44 -32.43
C LYS A 403 2.94 27.88 -32.73
N LYS A 404 2.07 28.86 -32.49
CA LYS A 404 2.31 30.26 -32.85
C LYS A 404 3.20 30.99 -31.85
N GLU A 405 2.94 30.86 -30.56
CA GLU A 405 3.59 31.67 -29.51
C GLU A 405 4.86 31.00 -28.97
N HIS A 406 4.94 29.67 -29.04
CA HIS A 406 6.06 28.91 -28.48
C HIS A 406 6.87 28.13 -29.51
N ASP A 407 6.43 28.05 -30.76
CA ASP A 407 7.01 27.22 -31.83
C ASP A 407 7.05 25.72 -31.45
N LEU A 408 5.96 25.28 -30.81
CA LEU A 408 5.78 23.92 -30.29
C LEU A 408 4.61 23.23 -31.00
N GLU A 409 4.90 22.14 -31.71
CA GLU A 409 3.91 21.29 -32.36
C GLU A 409 3.47 20.20 -31.40
N VAL A 410 2.37 20.46 -30.68
CA VAL A 410 1.86 19.58 -29.63
C VAL A 410 1.24 18.32 -30.25
N ILE A 411 1.77 17.16 -29.87
CA ILE A 411 1.31 15.83 -30.32
C ILE A 411 0.49 15.10 -29.27
N PHE A 412 0.63 15.44 -27.98
CA PHE A 412 -0.17 14.88 -26.88
C PHE A 412 -0.61 15.97 -25.91
N VAL A 413 -1.84 15.83 -25.38
CA VAL A 413 -2.36 16.64 -24.27
C VAL A 413 -3.07 15.72 -23.28
N VAL A 414 -2.64 15.76 -22.03
CA VAL A 414 -3.19 14.97 -20.93
C VAL A 414 -3.61 15.89 -19.79
N CYS A 415 -4.75 15.59 -19.16
CA CYS A 415 -5.20 16.22 -17.92
C CYS A 415 -5.40 15.15 -16.87
N GLU A 416 -4.57 15.15 -15.81
CA GLU A 416 -4.53 14.06 -14.82
C GLU A 416 -4.29 12.69 -15.50
N ALA A 417 -5.30 11.82 -15.54
CA ALA A 417 -5.24 10.51 -16.20
C ALA A 417 -5.96 10.50 -17.57
N TRP A 418 -6.51 11.63 -18.02
CA TRP A 418 -7.38 11.72 -19.17
C TRP A 418 -6.64 12.23 -20.40
N LEU A 419 -6.59 11.40 -21.44
CA LEU A 419 -6.01 11.77 -22.73
C LEU A 419 -6.97 12.66 -23.53
N VAL A 420 -6.71 13.97 -23.48
CA VAL A 420 -7.51 15.02 -24.13
C VAL A 420 -7.29 14.99 -25.64
N TYR A 421 -6.04 14.89 -26.08
CA TYR A 421 -5.66 14.89 -27.49
C TYR A 421 -4.42 14.02 -27.73
N ALA A 422 -4.39 13.31 -28.86
CA ALA A 422 -3.16 12.80 -29.44
C ALA A 422 -3.21 12.87 -30.97
N ALA A 423 -2.09 13.26 -31.61
CA ALA A 423 -1.98 13.40 -33.07
C ALA A 423 -2.28 12.11 -33.85
N HIS A 424 -2.10 10.96 -33.19
CA HIS A 424 -2.32 9.62 -33.75
C HIS A 424 -3.70 9.03 -33.41
N MET A 425 -4.60 9.80 -32.80
CA MET A 425 -5.99 9.35 -32.59
C MET A 425 -6.72 9.16 -33.92
N ARG A 426 -7.76 8.31 -33.93
CA ARG A 426 -8.68 8.18 -35.08
C ARG A 426 -9.18 9.55 -35.53
N GLN A 427 -9.17 9.78 -36.84
CA GLN A 427 -9.48 11.08 -37.42
C GLN A 427 -10.87 11.59 -37.01
N GLU A 428 -11.87 10.71 -36.92
CA GLU A 428 -13.22 11.07 -36.51
C GLU A 428 -13.25 11.65 -35.08
N VAL A 429 -12.42 11.12 -34.18
CA VAL A 429 -12.31 11.58 -32.79
C VAL A 429 -11.60 12.93 -32.72
N GLN A 430 -10.60 13.16 -33.57
CA GLN A 430 -9.91 14.45 -33.63
C GLN A 430 -10.86 15.55 -34.13
N GLU A 431 -11.57 15.29 -35.23
CA GLU A 431 -12.52 16.24 -35.83
C GLU A 431 -13.66 16.58 -34.86
N GLU A 432 -14.08 15.63 -34.02
CA GLU A 432 -15.08 15.86 -32.96
C GLU A 432 -14.57 16.74 -31.82
N ARG A 433 -13.31 16.54 -31.37
CA ARG A 433 -12.75 17.21 -30.18
C ARG A 433 -12.14 18.57 -30.46
N LEU A 434 -11.54 18.79 -31.64
CA LEU A 434 -10.89 20.05 -32.01
C LEU A 434 -11.76 21.32 -31.79
N PRO A 435 -13.07 21.34 -32.11
CA PRO A 435 -13.92 22.50 -31.88
C PRO A 435 -14.43 22.62 -30.43
N GLN A 436 -14.23 21.61 -29.57
CA GLN A 436 -14.72 21.61 -28.19
C GLN A 436 -13.81 22.42 -27.27
N ARG A 437 -14.38 22.90 -26.16
CA ARG A 437 -13.64 23.56 -25.08
C ARG A 437 -12.83 22.54 -24.28
N LEU A 438 -11.65 22.91 -23.81
CA LEU A 438 -10.81 21.99 -23.02
C LEU A 438 -11.53 21.49 -21.77
N SER A 439 -12.22 22.38 -21.04
CA SER A 439 -12.99 22.02 -19.85
C SER A 439 -14.13 21.01 -20.14
N GLU A 440 -14.73 21.08 -21.31
CA GLU A 440 -15.83 20.21 -21.75
C GLU A 440 -15.34 18.82 -22.14
N ILE A 441 -14.18 18.75 -22.83
CA ILE A 441 -13.53 17.48 -23.14
C ILE A 441 -13.15 16.76 -21.83
N VAL A 442 -12.53 17.46 -20.88
CA VAL A 442 -12.15 16.88 -19.58
C VAL A 442 -13.38 16.42 -18.80
N ALA A 443 -14.46 17.22 -18.76
CA ALA A 443 -15.69 16.83 -18.08
C ALA A 443 -16.35 15.58 -18.70
N THR A 444 -16.29 15.46 -20.02
CA THR A 444 -16.82 14.30 -20.75
C THR A 444 -15.99 13.05 -20.47
N LEU A 445 -14.66 13.15 -20.56
CA LEU A 445 -13.76 12.02 -20.31
C LEU A 445 -13.78 11.52 -18.88
N SER A 446 -13.88 12.44 -17.92
CA SER A 446 -13.91 12.10 -16.50
C SER A 446 -15.29 11.68 -15.98
N GLU A 447 -16.32 11.78 -16.82
CA GLU A 447 -17.74 11.63 -16.45
C GLU A 447 -18.16 12.49 -15.24
N LYS A 448 -17.41 13.57 -14.99
CA LYS A 448 -17.57 14.45 -13.83
C LYS A 448 -17.58 15.90 -14.28
N LYS A 449 -18.55 16.66 -13.78
CA LYS A 449 -18.58 18.11 -13.99
C LYS A 449 -17.42 18.75 -13.23
N ILE A 450 -16.71 19.66 -13.88
CA ILE A 450 -15.68 20.49 -13.22
C ILE A 450 -16.36 21.41 -12.20
N GLU A 451 -16.00 21.23 -10.93
CA GLU A 451 -16.60 21.94 -9.80
C GLU A 451 -16.38 23.45 -9.90
N GLU A 452 -17.33 24.25 -9.41
CA GLU A 452 -17.33 25.72 -9.57
C GLU A 452 -16.14 26.43 -8.93
N HIS A 453 -15.55 25.82 -7.90
CA HIS A 453 -14.40 26.38 -7.20
C HIS A 453 -13.07 26.20 -7.96
N VAL A 454 -13.01 25.32 -8.97
CA VAL A 454 -11.81 25.09 -9.78
C VAL A 454 -11.53 26.33 -10.63
N LYS A 455 -10.36 26.95 -10.45
CA LYS A 455 -9.95 28.16 -11.20
C LYS A 455 -9.04 27.88 -12.37
N ALA A 456 -8.29 26.80 -12.31
CA ALA A 456 -7.37 26.39 -13.35
C ALA A 456 -7.31 24.87 -13.46
N LEU A 457 -6.98 24.40 -14.65
CA LEU A 457 -6.66 23.02 -14.97
C LEU A 457 -5.15 22.92 -15.22
N GLU A 458 -4.58 21.75 -14.92
CA GLU A 458 -3.19 21.44 -15.18
C GLU A 458 -3.13 20.45 -16.35
N PHE A 459 -2.48 20.84 -17.44
CA PHE A 459 -2.24 19.95 -18.57
C PHE A 459 -0.77 19.60 -18.70
N GLU A 460 -0.50 18.35 -19.06
CA GLU A 460 0.79 17.87 -19.52
C GLU A 460 0.73 17.78 -21.04
N ILE A 461 1.76 18.29 -21.72
CA ILE A 461 1.85 18.33 -23.17
C ILE A 461 3.13 17.67 -23.61
N ASP A 462 3.07 17.04 -24.78
CA ASP A 462 4.24 16.52 -25.48
C ASP A 462 4.27 17.08 -26.90
N CYS A 463 5.46 17.26 -27.45
CA CYS A 463 5.68 17.88 -28.76
C CYS A 463 6.57 17.01 -29.64
N ASP A 464 6.39 17.12 -30.96
CA ASP A 464 7.22 16.38 -31.91
C ASP A 464 8.69 16.81 -31.81
N THR A 465 9.59 15.84 -31.65
CA THR A 465 11.04 16.03 -31.58
C THR A 465 11.66 15.89 -32.96
N GLU A 466 12.64 16.74 -33.33
CA GLU A 466 13.39 16.51 -34.58
C GLU A 466 14.19 15.18 -34.49
N GLU A 467 14.44 14.51 -35.63
CA GLU A 467 15.23 13.28 -35.67
C GLU A 467 16.59 13.48 -34.98
N GLY A 468 16.77 12.90 -33.80
CA GLY A 468 18.01 12.95 -33.00
C GLY A 468 17.94 13.78 -31.72
N GLU A 469 16.82 14.44 -31.40
CA GLU A 469 16.56 15.01 -30.07
C GLU A 469 16.00 13.93 -29.12
N GLU A 470 16.42 13.96 -27.85
CA GLU A 470 15.84 13.11 -26.80
C GLU A 470 14.45 13.63 -26.43
N ASP A 471 13.49 12.75 -26.12
CA ASP A 471 12.23 13.15 -25.50
C ASP A 471 12.51 13.88 -24.18
N VAL A 472 12.01 15.11 -24.04
CA VAL A 472 12.16 15.92 -22.84
C VAL A 472 10.80 16.29 -22.28
N ASP A 473 10.61 16.08 -20.98
CA ASP A 473 9.42 16.56 -20.26
C ASP A 473 9.29 18.07 -20.43
N LEU A 474 8.20 18.53 -21.06
CA LEU A 474 7.90 19.95 -21.17
C LEU A 474 7.32 20.50 -19.87
N PRO A 475 7.49 21.82 -19.62
CA PRO A 475 6.81 22.47 -18.50
C PRO A 475 5.30 22.25 -18.52
N LYS A 476 4.71 22.03 -17.35
CA LYS A 476 3.25 21.88 -17.24
C LYS A 476 2.52 23.15 -17.69
N VAL A 477 1.29 22.98 -18.16
CA VAL A 477 0.41 24.07 -18.57
C VAL A 477 -0.57 24.39 -17.44
N TYR A 478 -0.48 25.59 -16.90
CA TYR A 478 -1.45 26.14 -15.95
C TYR A 478 -2.53 26.92 -16.70
N TYR A 479 -3.64 26.25 -16.99
CA TYR A 479 -4.72 26.74 -17.84
C TYR A 479 -5.85 27.34 -17.02
N ARG A 480 -6.01 28.68 -17.06
CA ARG A 480 -7.00 29.40 -16.25
C ARG A 480 -8.37 29.38 -16.92
N ILE A 481 -9.32 28.69 -16.30
CA ILE A 481 -10.70 28.56 -16.79
C ILE A 481 -11.66 29.57 -16.17
N ARG A 482 -11.27 30.25 -15.08
CA ARG A 482 -12.13 31.20 -14.34
C ARG A 482 -11.33 32.30 -13.64
#